data_AF-A0A3E0DVB7-F1
#
_entry.id   AF-A0A3E0DVB7-F1
#
_cell.length_a   1.000
_cell.length_b   1.000
_cell.length_c   1.000
_cell.angle_alpha   90.00
_cell.angle_beta   90.00
_cell.angle_gamma   90.00
#
_symmetry.space_group_name_H-M   'P 1'
#
loop_
_entity.id
_entity.type
_entity.pdbx_description
1 polymer ?
#
loop_
_entity_poly.entity_id
_entity_poly.type
_entity_poly.pdbx_seq_one_letter_code
_entity_poly.pdbx_strand_id
1 'polypeptide(L)'
;MSNENPNLKLLSISVIYILSTVFMWMLSKNNESTSLGYLFILVIIWAILTIVVGFIIWKDRIKIKKWNILILIFCTPIPFLCFLSATSKEQVRGTWEYNKNNHRIKEISYENRKEYSSSVDETTEEYPIPANEKYHLDSIVYYGKNSKIIETKHFK
;
A
#
# COMPACT_ATOMS: atom_id res chain seq x y z
N MET A 1 -6.43 -40.77 17.19
CA MET A 1 -5.98 -39.92 16.06
C MET A 1 -7.19 -39.17 15.57
N SER A 2 -7.25 -37.84 15.73
CA SER A 2 -8.41 -37.07 15.30
C SER A 2 -8.53 -37.16 13.78
N ASN A 3 -9.77 -37.35 13.32
CA ASN A 3 -10.15 -37.54 11.91
C ASN A 3 -10.15 -36.19 11.18
N GLU A 4 -9.09 -35.41 11.35
CA GLU A 4 -9.01 -34.05 10.82
C GLU A 4 -8.67 -34.10 9.33
N ASN A 5 -9.62 -33.65 8.52
CA ASN A 5 -9.48 -33.58 7.08
C ASN A 5 -8.28 -32.66 6.73
N PRO A 6 -7.21 -33.18 6.09
CA PRO A 6 -6.01 -32.40 5.81
C PRO A 6 -6.29 -31.18 4.92
N ASN A 7 -7.36 -31.21 4.12
CA ASN A 7 -7.80 -30.06 3.33
C ASN A 7 -8.35 -28.93 4.22
N LEU A 8 -8.96 -29.25 5.36
CA LEU A 8 -9.48 -28.26 6.31
C LEU A 8 -8.33 -27.54 7.04
N LYS A 9 -7.24 -28.26 7.36
CA LYS A 9 -6.02 -27.67 7.95
C LYS A 9 -5.33 -26.71 6.98
N LEU A 10 -5.21 -27.10 5.71
CA LEU A 10 -4.62 -26.21 4.70
C LEU A 10 -5.51 -24.98 4.47
N LEU A 11 -6.84 -25.16 4.43
CA LEU A 11 -7.80 -24.07 4.29
C LEU A 11 -7.72 -23.08 5.47
N SER A 12 -7.66 -23.57 6.71
CA SER A 12 -7.56 -22.68 7.89
C SER A 12 -6.28 -21.86 7.87
N ILE A 13 -5.15 -22.45 7.46
CA ILE A 13 -3.88 -21.73 7.31
C ILE A 13 -3.99 -20.65 6.23
N SER A 14 -4.60 -20.95 5.07
CA SER A 14 -4.81 -19.94 4.03
C SER A 14 -5.70 -18.78 4.49
N VAL A 15 -6.74 -19.06 5.29
CA VAL A 15 -7.59 -18.01 5.86
C VAL A 15 -6.80 -17.13 6.83
N ILE A 16 -6.02 -17.72 7.73
CA ILE A 16 -5.14 -16.99 8.66
C ILE A 16 -4.13 -16.14 7.89
N TYR A 17 -3.57 -16.68 6.81
CA TYR A 17 -2.62 -15.98 5.95
C TYR A 17 -3.25 -14.73 5.32
N ILE A 18 -4.45 -14.88 4.73
CA ILE A 18 -5.18 -13.77 4.12
C ILE A 18 -5.52 -12.71 5.17
N LEU A 19 -6.08 -13.11 6.32
CA LEU A 19 -6.43 -12.19 7.40
C LEU A 19 -5.21 -11.42 7.92
N SER A 20 -4.08 -12.09 8.13
CA SER A 20 -2.83 -11.44 8.55
C SER A 20 -2.36 -10.42 7.51
N THR A 21 -2.48 -10.78 6.23
CA THR A 21 -2.09 -9.90 5.11
C THR A 21 -2.98 -8.66 5.03
N VAL A 22 -4.31 -8.81 5.17
CA VAL A 22 -5.26 -7.69 5.21
C VAL A 22 -5.04 -6.81 6.44
N PHE A 23 -4.80 -7.41 7.61
CA PHE A 23 -4.53 -6.68 8.84
C PHE A 23 -3.28 -5.81 8.73
N MET A 24 -2.17 -6.38 8.24
CA MET A 24 -0.91 -5.65 8.02
C MET A 24 -1.08 -4.53 6.99
N TRP A 25 -1.89 -4.75 5.95
CA TRP A 25 -2.22 -3.72 4.99
C TRP A 25 -2.96 -2.52 5.62
N MET A 26 -3.95 -2.78 6.49
CA MET A 26 -4.65 -1.71 7.20
C MET A 26 -3.72 -0.90 8.10
N LEU A 27 -2.79 -1.56 8.80
CA LEU A 27 -1.79 -0.88 9.62
C LEU A 27 -0.86 0.01 8.77
N SER A 28 -0.42 -0.50 7.62
CA SER A 28 0.44 0.26 6.69
C SER A 28 -0.25 1.52 6.15
N LYS A 29 -1.56 1.45 5.86
CA LYS A 29 -2.34 2.61 5.42
C LYS A 29 -2.49 3.70 6.47
N ASN A 30 -2.53 3.34 7.76
CA ASN A 30 -2.75 4.30 8.83
C ASN A 30 -1.47 5.01 9.28
N ASN A 31 -0.30 4.40 9.04
CA ASN A 31 0.99 4.89 9.53
C ASN A 31 2.01 5.05 8.38
N GLU A 32 2.02 6.22 7.73
CA GLU A 32 2.90 6.50 6.58
C GLU A 32 4.40 6.33 6.92
N SER A 33 4.80 6.62 8.16
CA SER A 33 6.21 6.62 8.61
C SER A 33 6.78 5.23 8.89
N THR A 34 5.94 4.19 9.00
CA THR A 34 6.37 2.85 9.48
C THR A 34 6.22 1.75 8.41
N SER A 35 5.87 2.14 7.18
CA SER A 35 5.49 1.23 6.09
C SER A 35 6.55 0.17 5.74
N LEU A 36 7.84 0.50 5.83
CA LEU A 36 8.92 -0.43 5.52
C LEU A 36 9.07 -1.54 6.58
N GLY A 37 8.92 -1.21 7.86
CA GLY A 37 8.99 -2.18 8.95
C GLY A 37 7.86 -3.23 8.86
N TYR A 38 6.67 -2.79 8.47
CA TYR A 38 5.54 -3.70 8.25
C TYR A 38 5.76 -4.67 7.08
N LEU A 39 6.44 -4.24 6.02
CA LEU A 39 6.83 -5.13 4.91
C LEU A 39 7.83 -6.20 5.36
N PHE A 40 8.81 -5.85 6.20
CA PHE A 40 9.75 -6.84 6.75
C PHE A 40 9.04 -7.88 7.63
N ILE A 41 8.10 -7.45 8.49
CA ILE A 41 7.31 -8.36 9.33
C ILE A 41 6.46 -9.30 8.45
N LEU A 42 5.86 -8.80 7.37
CA LEU A 42 5.11 -9.62 6.40
C LEU A 42 5.97 -10.72 5.78
N VAL A 43 7.21 -10.40 5.36
CA VAL A 43 8.14 -11.40 4.81
C VAL A 43 8.46 -12.51 5.82
N ILE A 44 8.66 -12.14 7.10
CA ILE A 44 8.91 -13.11 8.17
C ILE A 44 7.69 -14.02 8.38
N ILE A 45 6.48 -13.44 8.43
CA ILE A 45 5.23 -14.20 8.56
C ILE A 45 5.07 -15.19 7.41
N TRP A 46 5.37 -14.77 6.17
CA TRP A 46 5.29 -15.65 5.01
C TRP A 46 6.30 -16.79 5.06
N ALA A 47 7.53 -16.52 5.48
CA ALA A 47 8.55 -17.55 5.63
C ALA A 47 8.10 -18.62 6.65
N ILE A 48 7.60 -18.20 7.81
CA ILE A 48 7.09 -19.10 8.85
C ILE A 48 5.92 -19.93 8.31
N LEU A 49 4.92 -19.29 7.70
CA LEU A 49 3.72 -19.98 7.20
C LEU A 49 4.06 -20.94 6.06
N THR A 50 5.00 -20.60 5.18
CA THR A 50 5.47 -21.49 4.11
C THR A 50 6.14 -22.74 4.68
N ILE A 51 6.99 -22.58 5.72
CA ILE A 51 7.64 -23.71 6.41
C ILE A 51 6.59 -24.61 7.07
N VAL A 52 5.62 -24.03 7.77
CA VAL A 52 4.54 -24.78 8.44
C VAL A 52 3.71 -25.57 7.43
N VAL A 53 3.33 -24.95 6.31
CA VAL A 53 2.59 -25.62 5.23
C VAL A 53 3.40 -26.76 4.61
N GLY A 54 4.68 -26.54 4.32
CA GLY A 54 5.59 -27.57 3.82
C GLY A 54 5.70 -28.76 4.77
N PHE A 55 5.82 -28.49 6.07
CA PHE A 55 5.87 -29.52 7.10
C PHE A 55 4.57 -30.34 7.18
N ILE A 56 3.40 -29.69 7.10
CA ILE A 56 2.10 -30.38 7.13
C ILE A 56 1.93 -31.26 5.90
N ILE A 57 2.29 -30.78 4.70
CA ILE A 57 2.20 -31.58 3.47
C ILE A 57 3.10 -32.81 3.56
N TRP A 58 4.32 -32.64 4.08
CA TRP A 58 5.28 -33.73 4.25
C TRP A 58 4.78 -34.77 5.28
N LYS A 59 4.33 -34.30 6.45
CA LYS A 59 3.84 -35.14 7.55
C LYS A 59 2.56 -35.89 7.20
N ASP A 60 1.57 -35.19 6.66
CA ASP A 60 0.24 -35.75 6.38
C ASP A 60 0.18 -36.40 4.97
N ARG A 61 1.30 -36.46 4.24
CA ARG A 61 1.44 -37.09 2.89
C ARG A 61 0.33 -36.65 1.94
N ILE A 62 -0.03 -35.37 1.98
CA ILE A 62 -1.21 -34.86 1.27
C ILE A 62 -0.99 -35.00 -0.25
N LYS A 63 -1.87 -35.75 -0.92
CA LYS A 63 -1.86 -35.84 -2.39
C LYS A 63 -2.30 -34.49 -2.96
N ILE A 64 -1.39 -33.82 -3.68
CA ILE A 64 -1.65 -32.53 -4.30
C ILE A 64 -2.64 -32.72 -5.46
N LYS A 65 -3.91 -32.34 -5.24
CA LYS A 65 -4.93 -32.21 -6.29
C LYS A 65 -5.02 -30.74 -6.75
N LYS A 66 -5.71 -30.47 -7.87
CA LYS A 66 -5.91 -29.10 -8.41
C LYS A 66 -6.40 -28.08 -7.36
N TRP A 67 -7.32 -28.48 -6.47
CA TRP A 67 -7.80 -27.62 -5.38
C TRP A 67 -6.73 -27.30 -4.34
N ASN A 68 -5.84 -28.24 -4.03
CA ASN A 68 -4.76 -28.03 -3.06
C ASN A 68 -3.69 -27.09 -3.61
N ILE A 69 -3.51 -27.05 -4.94
CA ILE A 69 -2.63 -26.07 -5.60
C ILE A 69 -3.16 -24.65 -5.41
N LEU A 70 -4.48 -24.46 -5.57
CA LEU A 70 -5.12 -23.15 -5.33
C LEU A 70 -4.89 -22.68 -3.89
N ILE A 71 -5.15 -23.56 -2.91
CA ILE A 71 -4.97 -23.27 -1.48
C ILE A 71 -3.49 -22.96 -1.18
N LEU A 72 -2.56 -23.67 -1.82
CA LEU A 72 -1.12 -23.41 -1.70
C LEU A 72 -0.72 -22.04 -2.23
N ILE A 73 -1.26 -21.60 -3.37
CA ILE A 73 -1.02 -20.25 -3.90
C ILE A 73 -1.46 -19.20 -2.87
N PHE A 74 -2.58 -19.42 -2.19
CA PHE A 74 -3.04 -18.52 -1.11
C PHE A 74 -2.19 -18.54 0.16
N CYS A 75 -1.25 -19.48 0.30
CA CYS A 75 -0.26 -19.51 1.37
C CYS A 75 1.10 -18.92 0.96
N THR A 76 1.24 -18.45 -0.28
CA THR A 76 2.46 -17.81 -0.80
C THR A 76 2.30 -16.30 -0.84
N PRO A 77 3.39 -15.51 -1.00
CA PRO A 77 3.32 -14.06 -1.23
C PRO A 77 2.48 -13.61 -2.44
N ILE A 78 2.06 -14.52 -3.32
CA ILE A 78 1.36 -14.21 -4.58
C ILE A 78 0.11 -13.34 -4.38
N PRO A 79 -0.85 -13.66 -3.48
CA PRO A 79 -2.04 -12.84 -3.28
C PRO A 79 -1.69 -11.43 -2.81
N PHE A 80 -0.64 -11.28 -1.99
CA PHE A 80 -0.20 -9.97 -1.54
C PHE A 80 0.44 -9.16 -2.69
N LEU A 81 1.26 -9.79 -3.54
CA LEU A 81 1.83 -9.12 -4.72
C LEU A 81 0.73 -8.66 -5.68
N CYS A 82 -0.29 -9.51 -5.93
CA CYS A 82 -1.46 -9.13 -6.70
C CYS A 82 -2.21 -7.96 -6.04
N PHE A 83 -2.34 -7.98 -4.72
CA PHE A 83 -3.02 -6.91 -3.98
C PHE A 83 -2.25 -5.59 -4.00
N LEU A 84 -0.92 -5.61 -3.82
CA LEU A 84 -0.03 -4.46 -3.96
C LEU A 84 -0.16 -3.84 -5.35
N SER A 85 -0.11 -4.67 -6.40
CA SER A 85 -0.29 -4.23 -7.78
C SER A 85 -1.65 -3.58 -8.01
N ALA A 86 -2.72 -4.13 -7.43
CA ALA A 86 -4.07 -3.59 -7.60
C ALA A 86 -4.31 -2.28 -6.83
N THR A 87 -3.52 -2.01 -5.79
CA THR A 87 -3.74 -0.90 -4.84
C THR A 87 -2.61 0.10 -4.80
N SER A 88 -1.54 -0.11 -5.58
CA SER A 88 -0.43 0.83 -5.70
C SER A 88 -0.96 2.15 -6.22
N LYS A 89 -0.99 3.15 -5.33
CA LYS A 89 -1.17 4.54 -5.75
C LYS A 89 0.00 4.92 -6.66
N GLU A 90 -0.25 5.83 -7.57
CA GLU A 90 0.78 6.41 -8.42
C GLU A 90 1.95 6.91 -7.54
N GLN A 91 3.17 6.51 -7.89
CA GLN A 91 4.33 6.75 -7.03
C GLN A 91 4.65 8.24 -6.98
N VAL A 92 4.66 8.80 -5.77
CA VAL A 92 5.10 10.18 -5.53
C VAL A 92 6.61 10.23 -5.73
N ARG A 93 7.06 11.07 -6.66
CA ARG A 93 8.48 11.34 -6.95
C ARG A 93 9.08 12.39 -6.05
N GLY A 94 8.26 13.29 -5.52
CA GLY A 94 8.72 14.31 -4.57
C GLY A 94 7.57 15.16 -4.05
N THR A 95 7.78 15.71 -2.87
CA THR A 95 6.85 16.64 -2.22
C THR A 95 7.64 17.88 -1.84
N TRP A 96 7.14 19.05 -2.23
CA TRP A 96 7.75 20.34 -1.94
C TRP A 96 6.74 21.23 -1.26
N GLU A 97 7.18 21.98 -0.26
CA GLU A 97 6.35 22.98 0.40
C GLU A 97 7.09 24.31 0.42
N TYR A 98 6.43 25.37 -0.04
CA TYR A 98 7.01 26.70 -0.11
C TYR A 98 5.93 27.79 0.01
N ASN A 99 6.31 28.96 0.50
CA ASN A 99 5.39 30.08 0.64
C ASN A 99 5.31 30.87 -0.67
N LYS A 100 4.09 31.20 -1.10
CA LYS A 100 3.81 32.02 -2.28
C LYS A 100 2.51 32.79 -2.08
N ASN A 101 2.52 34.09 -2.35
CA ASN A 101 1.34 34.97 -2.24
C ASN A 101 0.65 34.87 -0.87
N ASN A 102 1.41 34.90 0.22
CA ASN A 102 0.91 34.73 1.60
C ASN A 102 0.20 33.40 1.86
N HIS A 103 0.41 32.37 1.05
CA HIS A 103 -0.04 31.01 1.36
C HIS A 103 1.12 30.02 1.28
N ARG A 104 1.10 29.02 2.13
CA ARG A 104 1.93 27.82 1.95
C ARG A 104 1.35 26.97 0.83
N ILE A 105 2.15 26.69 -0.18
CA ILE A 105 1.83 25.82 -1.31
C ILE A 105 2.50 24.47 -1.09
N LYS A 106 1.74 23.40 -1.30
CA LYS A 106 2.20 22.02 -1.33
C LYS A 106 2.15 21.51 -2.77
N GLU A 107 3.32 21.17 -3.30
CA GLU A 107 3.48 20.57 -4.62
C GLU A 107 3.82 19.09 -4.46
N ILE A 108 3.00 18.21 -5.04
CA ILE A 108 3.25 16.77 -5.08
C ILE A 108 3.52 16.38 -6.53
N SER A 109 4.74 15.90 -6.79
CA SER A 109 5.16 15.45 -8.11
C SER A 109 5.00 13.94 -8.26
N TYR A 110 4.37 13.53 -9.36
CA TYR A 110 4.23 12.14 -9.81
C TYR A 110 5.03 11.95 -11.11
N GLU A 111 4.94 10.76 -11.71
CA GLU A 111 5.63 10.47 -12.96
C GLU A 111 5.12 11.30 -14.15
N ASN A 112 3.80 11.48 -14.25
CA ASN A 112 3.14 12.13 -15.39
C ASN A 112 2.31 13.35 -14.98
N ARG A 113 2.29 13.74 -13.70
CA ARG A 113 1.47 14.84 -13.20
C ARG A 113 2.09 15.54 -11.99
N LYS A 114 1.64 16.77 -11.75
CA LYS A 114 1.91 17.52 -10.52
C LYS A 114 0.61 18.01 -9.92
N GLU A 115 0.48 17.89 -8.61
CA GLU A 115 -0.65 18.40 -7.85
C GLU A 115 -0.18 19.60 -7.03
N TYR A 116 -0.99 20.66 -7.04
CA TYR A 116 -0.73 21.89 -6.31
C TYR A 116 -1.89 22.15 -5.36
N SER A 117 -1.56 22.36 -4.09
CA SER A 117 -2.52 22.67 -3.05
C SER A 117 -2.09 23.88 -2.24
N SER A 118 -3.01 24.77 -1.91
CA SER A 118 -2.77 25.96 -1.08
C SER A 118 -3.31 25.75 0.33
N SER A 119 -2.61 26.30 1.31
CA SER A 119 -3.10 26.33 2.70
C SER A 119 -4.32 27.23 2.81
N VAL A 120 -5.27 26.82 3.66
CA VAL A 120 -6.51 27.60 3.89
C VAL A 120 -6.20 28.94 4.57
N ASP A 121 -5.26 28.93 5.51
CA ASP A 121 -4.86 30.11 6.26
C ASP A 121 -3.73 30.85 5.53
N GLU A 122 -3.65 32.17 5.72
CA GLU A 122 -2.53 32.96 5.22
C GLU A 122 -1.27 32.74 6.08
N THR A 123 -0.13 32.61 5.43
CA THR A 123 1.21 32.62 6.04
C THR A 123 1.82 34.01 5.97
N THR A 124 2.35 34.50 7.09
CA THR A 124 3.11 35.76 7.19
C THR A 124 4.57 35.49 7.54
N GLU A 125 5.44 36.51 7.49
CA GLU A 125 6.83 36.38 7.94
C GLU A 125 6.92 36.04 9.44
N GLU A 126 5.96 36.51 10.24
CA GLU A 126 5.87 36.20 11.68
C GLU A 126 5.33 34.78 11.93
N TYR A 127 4.42 34.30 11.08
CA TYR A 127 3.82 32.97 11.15
C TYR A 127 3.95 32.23 9.81
N PRO A 128 5.12 31.61 9.54
CA PRO A 128 5.37 30.93 8.27
C PRO A 128 4.64 29.59 8.14
N ILE A 129 3.99 29.13 9.22
CA ILE A 129 3.24 27.87 9.28
C ILE A 129 1.77 28.22 9.58
N PRO A 130 0.81 27.78 8.75
CA PRO A 130 -0.60 28.04 8.99
C PRO A 130 -1.06 27.37 10.28
N ALA A 131 -1.99 28.01 11.00
CA ALA A 131 -2.49 27.54 12.28
C ALA A 131 -3.25 26.21 12.16
N ASN A 132 -3.89 25.97 11.01
CA ASN A 132 -4.45 24.69 10.62
C ASN A 132 -3.69 24.11 9.41
N GLU A 133 -3.16 22.90 9.51
CA GLU A 133 -2.55 22.17 8.39
C GLU A 133 -3.60 21.63 7.40
N LYS A 134 -4.53 22.48 6.98
CA LYS A 134 -5.53 22.16 5.97
C LYS A 134 -5.08 22.77 4.64
N TYR A 135 -5.14 21.95 3.60
CA TYR A 135 -4.81 22.34 2.23
C TYR A 135 -6.03 22.12 1.32
N HIS A 136 -6.30 23.07 0.44
CA HIS A 136 -7.23 22.91 -0.68
C HIS A 136 -6.44 22.55 -1.93
N LEU A 137 -6.90 21.54 -2.67
CA LEU A 137 -6.33 21.22 -3.97
C LEU A 137 -6.70 22.34 -4.95
N ASP A 138 -5.72 23.02 -5.53
CA ASP A 138 -5.94 24.13 -6.46
C ASP A 138 -5.92 23.63 -7.90
N SER A 139 -4.95 22.77 -8.23
CA SER A 139 -4.80 22.28 -9.59
C SER A 139 -4.02 20.98 -9.71
N ILE A 140 -4.27 20.26 -10.81
CA ILE A 140 -3.49 19.11 -11.25
C ILE A 140 -3.02 19.39 -12.68
N VAL A 141 -1.72 19.36 -12.91
CA VAL A 141 -1.09 19.53 -14.22
C VAL A 141 -0.60 18.19 -14.72
N TYR A 142 -1.07 17.75 -15.89
CA TYR A 142 -0.68 16.50 -16.55
C TYR A 142 0.35 16.76 -17.66
N TYR A 143 1.38 15.93 -17.71
CA TYR A 143 2.50 16.00 -18.63
C TYR A 143 2.53 14.80 -19.58
N GLY A 144 2.82 15.07 -20.85
CA GLY A 144 3.08 14.05 -21.85
C GLY A 144 4.51 13.54 -21.85
N LYS A 145 4.81 12.58 -22.74
CA LYS A 145 6.13 11.94 -22.85
C LYS A 145 7.32 12.89 -23.05
N ASN A 146 7.07 14.13 -23.52
CA ASN A 146 8.10 15.15 -23.76
C ASN A 146 8.07 16.28 -22.71
N SER A 147 7.51 16.03 -21.52
CA SER A 147 7.31 17.04 -20.47
C SER A 147 6.44 18.24 -20.90
N LYS A 148 5.73 18.13 -22.02
CA LYS A 148 4.74 19.11 -22.46
C LYS A 148 3.48 18.95 -21.63
N ILE A 149 2.92 20.07 -21.18
CA ILE A 149 1.61 20.08 -20.50
C ILE A 149 0.57 19.61 -21.52
N ILE A 150 -0.16 18.55 -21.17
CA ILE A 150 -1.29 18.06 -21.94
C ILE A 150 -2.59 18.69 -21.43
N GLU A 151 -2.75 18.75 -20.11
CA GLU A 151 -3.98 19.18 -19.48
C GLU A 151 -3.68 19.81 -18.12
N THR A 152 -4.42 20.86 -17.76
CA THR A 152 -4.46 21.38 -16.40
C THR A 152 -5.89 21.37 -15.92
N LYS A 153 -6.14 20.70 -14.80
CA LYS A 153 -7.43 20.74 -14.10
C LYS A 153 -7.33 21.70 -12.94
N HIS A 154 -8.26 22.64 -12.88
CA HIS A 154 -8.36 23.58 -11.77
C HIS A 154 -9.52 23.18 -10.85
N PHE A 155 -9.27 23.29 -9.56
CA PHE A 155 -10.19 22.99 -8.49
C PHE A 155 -10.36 24.28 -7.67
N LYS A 156 -11.59 24.55 -7.24
CA LYS A 156 -12.00 25.79 -6.58
C LYS A 156 -12.33 25.51 -5.12
#